data_AF-A0A1L9BHN9-F1
#
_entry.id   AF-A0A1L9BHN9-F1
#
_cell.length_a   1.000
_cell.length_b   1.000
_cell.length_c   1.000
_cell.angle_alpha   90.00
_cell.angle_beta   90.00
_cell.angle_gamma   90.00
#
_symmetry.space_group_name_H-M   'P 1'
#
loop_
_entity.id
_entity.type
_entity.pdbx_description
1 polymer ?
#
loop_
_entity_poly.entity_id
_entity_poly.type
_entity_poly.pdbx_seq_one_letter_code
_entity_poly.pdbx_strand_id
1 'polypeptide(L)'
;MSKRLILVLATVLSACEPSSTLKPFQILDVAPLTQKTNESRSVRVRLDTDPAFFVDYGEPTARMVGQPQMVIGPRTVPLTYLGHGLFEGTVEPLEVGNYIVGVNMGDGREATFATPYVVTPVEQEPEPEPEPEPEPAWATYDFTRIDPQVQGQPFTVTITVTVHGQVEGELPFQGTATLSIYSGGKTAFSVPLGPFTAGKLQQAVTIDQSGDDFVAKIEDPQGEQAFSNAFPVAPSES
;
A
#
# COMPACT_ATOMS: atom_id res chain seq x y z
N MET A 1 41.24 -9.34 91.26
CA MET A 1 42.44 -8.54 90.90
C MET A 1 43.09 -9.17 89.67
N SER A 2 43.38 -8.35 88.65
CA SER A 2 44.49 -8.45 87.66
C SER A 2 44.79 -9.81 87.00
N LYS A 3 45.05 -9.93 85.70
CA LYS A 3 45.00 -9.07 84.51
C LYS A 3 45.19 -10.06 83.35
N ARG A 4 44.36 -9.97 82.31
CA ARG A 4 44.54 -10.70 81.06
C ARG A 4 45.74 -10.13 80.31
N LEU A 5 46.65 -11.00 79.85
CA LEU A 5 47.46 -10.75 78.66
C LEU A 5 48.02 -12.09 78.16
N ILE A 6 47.41 -12.67 77.13
CA ILE A 6 48.04 -13.70 76.29
C ILE A 6 48.00 -13.15 74.87
N LEU A 7 49.20 -12.91 74.35
CA LEU A 7 49.50 -12.35 73.05
C LEU A 7 49.55 -13.54 72.07
N VAL A 8 48.49 -13.75 71.29
CA VAL A 8 48.48 -14.77 70.23
C VAL A 8 48.90 -14.10 68.94
N LEU A 9 50.14 -14.38 68.55
CA LEU A 9 50.77 -13.99 67.30
C LEU A 9 50.13 -14.82 66.17
N ALA A 10 49.18 -14.23 65.44
CA ALA A 10 48.60 -14.83 64.24
C ALA A 10 49.51 -14.56 63.04
N THR A 11 50.22 -15.59 62.60
CA THR A 11 50.96 -15.63 61.33
C THR A 11 49.95 -15.59 60.18
N VAL A 12 49.69 -14.39 59.66
CA VAL A 12 48.95 -14.19 58.42
C VAL A 12 49.84 -14.64 57.26
N LEU A 13 49.62 -15.87 56.80
CA LEU A 13 50.06 -16.31 55.47
C LEU A 13 49.24 -15.52 54.44
N SER A 14 49.68 -14.30 54.12
CA SER A 14 49.29 -13.63 52.87
C SER A 14 49.89 -14.45 51.73
N ALA A 15 49.16 -15.45 51.27
CA ALA A 15 49.34 -15.97 49.93
C ALA A 15 49.04 -14.80 48.99
N CYS A 16 50.09 -14.25 48.39
CA CYS A 16 50.00 -13.28 47.32
C CYS A 16 49.31 -14.01 46.16
N GLU A 17 48.02 -13.76 45.97
CA GLU A 17 47.34 -14.20 44.75
C GLU A 17 48.10 -13.58 43.57
N PRO A 18 48.56 -14.37 42.59
CA PRO A 18 49.16 -13.81 41.41
C PRO A 18 48.07 -13.02 40.68
N SER A 19 48.13 -11.70 40.78
CA SER A 19 47.44 -10.78 39.88
C SER A 19 48.04 -10.95 38.49
N SER A 20 47.62 -12.02 37.80
CA SER A 20 47.76 -12.13 36.36
C SER A 20 46.87 -11.04 35.76
N THR A 21 47.46 -9.88 35.51
CA THR A 21 46.80 -8.78 34.81
C THR A 21 46.45 -9.27 33.41
N LEU A 22 45.16 -9.51 33.17
CA LEU A 22 44.67 -9.94 31.86
C LEU A 22 44.96 -8.82 30.85
N LYS A 23 45.55 -9.18 29.70
CA LYS A 23 45.88 -8.22 28.64
C LYS A 23 44.60 -7.59 28.08
N PRO A 24 44.55 -6.26 27.86
CA PRO A 24 43.43 -5.64 27.15
C PRO A 24 43.30 -6.22 25.73
N PHE A 25 42.09 -6.15 25.18
CA PHE A 25 41.77 -6.63 23.83
C PHE A 25 41.19 -5.51 22.97
N GLN A 26 41.11 -5.76 21.67
CA GLN A 26 40.55 -4.84 20.68
C GLN A 26 39.45 -5.53 19.88
N ILE A 27 38.44 -4.74 19.50
CA ILE A 27 37.44 -5.15 18.51
C ILE A 27 38.03 -4.87 17.14
N LEU A 28 38.27 -5.93 16.37
CA LEU A 28 38.84 -5.87 15.03
C LEU A 28 37.78 -5.56 13.96
N ASP A 29 36.58 -6.14 14.11
CA ASP A 29 35.49 -6.00 13.14
C ASP A 29 34.12 -6.22 13.80
N VAL A 30 33.10 -5.57 13.23
CA VAL A 30 31.68 -5.75 13.58
C VAL A 30 30.89 -5.79 12.29
N ALA A 31 30.16 -6.87 12.04
CA ALA A 31 29.41 -7.05 10.80
C ALA A 31 28.06 -7.73 11.00
N PRO A 32 26.96 -7.18 10.45
CA PRO A 32 26.87 -5.91 9.72
C PRO A 32 26.91 -4.70 10.68
N LEU A 33 27.12 -3.50 10.13
CA LEU A 33 27.07 -2.22 10.86
C LEU A 33 25.74 -1.48 10.72
N THR A 34 24.74 -2.10 10.10
CA THR A 34 23.47 -1.46 9.79
C THR A 34 22.29 -2.38 10.06
N GLN A 35 21.18 -1.82 10.55
CA GLN A 35 19.88 -2.49 10.60
C GLN A 35 18.72 -1.52 10.36
N LYS A 36 17.55 -2.07 10.06
CA LYS A 36 16.27 -1.35 10.06
C LYS A 36 15.65 -1.30 11.46
N THR A 37 14.83 -0.28 11.73
CA THR A 37 14.24 -0.06 13.07
C THR A 37 13.26 -1.16 13.51
N ASN A 38 12.75 -1.97 12.59
CA ASN A 38 11.78 -3.04 12.88
C ASN A 38 12.35 -4.47 12.76
N GLU A 39 13.66 -4.62 12.50
CA GLU A 39 14.27 -5.94 12.35
C GLU A 39 15.16 -6.30 13.54
N SER A 40 15.21 -7.60 13.84
CA SER A 40 16.29 -8.15 14.64
C SER A 40 17.44 -8.52 13.71
N ARG A 41 18.69 -8.30 14.14
CA ARG A 41 19.87 -8.51 13.31
C ARG A 41 20.90 -9.39 14.00
N SER A 42 21.35 -10.45 13.33
CA SER A 42 22.54 -11.18 13.76
C SER A 42 23.78 -10.35 13.47
N VAL A 43 24.55 -10.04 14.51
CA VAL A 43 25.78 -9.25 14.46
C VAL A 43 26.94 -10.11 14.90
N ARG A 44 27.97 -10.17 14.06
CA ARG A 44 29.22 -10.86 14.34
C ARG A 44 30.27 -9.85 14.77
N VAL A 45 31.02 -10.20 15.81
CA VAL A 45 32.10 -9.37 16.36
C VAL A 45 33.39 -10.18 16.35
N ARG A 46 34.46 -9.61 15.79
CA ARG A 46 35.79 -10.22 15.80
C ARG A 46 36.71 -9.48 16.76
N LEU A 47 37.37 -10.22 17.64
CA LEU A 47 38.32 -9.72 18.62
C LEU A 47 39.74 -10.20 18.30
N ASP A 48 40.75 -9.51 18.83
CA ASP A 48 42.16 -9.92 18.77
C ASP A 48 42.58 -10.92 19.87
N THR A 49 41.60 -11.38 20.67
CA THR A 49 41.77 -12.34 21.76
C THR A 49 40.71 -13.43 21.68
N ASP A 50 41.08 -14.63 22.13
CA ASP A 50 40.12 -15.67 22.48
C ASP A 50 39.62 -15.50 23.92
N PRO A 51 38.42 -16.03 24.26
CA PRO A 51 37.94 -16.04 25.63
C PRO A 51 38.73 -17.06 26.46
N ALA A 52 38.79 -16.84 27.77
CA ALA A 52 39.38 -17.82 28.68
C ALA A 52 38.41 -19.00 28.89
N PHE A 53 38.95 -20.21 28.95
CA PHE A 53 38.20 -21.42 29.24
C PHE A 53 38.72 -22.07 30.52
N PHE A 54 37.78 -22.47 31.38
CA PHE A 54 38.04 -23.38 32.48
C PHE A 54 37.78 -24.81 32.01
N VAL A 55 38.81 -25.64 32.04
CA VAL A 55 38.71 -27.07 31.74
C VAL A 55 38.77 -27.81 33.06
N ASP A 56 37.71 -28.55 33.38
CA ASP A 56 37.79 -29.56 34.42
C ASP A 56 38.43 -30.81 33.80
N TYR A 57 39.40 -31.43 34.46
CA TYR A 57 39.99 -32.69 33.97
C TYR A 57 39.32 -33.92 34.58
N GLY A 58 38.47 -33.74 35.60
CA GLY A 58 37.63 -34.78 36.19
C GLY A 58 36.33 -35.00 35.42
N GLU A 59 35.87 -33.98 34.69
CA GLU A 59 34.73 -34.07 33.77
C GLU A 59 35.19 -33.62 32.38
N PRO A 60 34.88 -34.31 31.28
CA PRO A 60 35.31 -33.91 29.94
C PRO A 60 34.51 -32.71 29.42
N THR A 61 34.47 -31.61 30.18
CA THR A 61 33.75 -30.38 29.89
C THR A 61 34.69 -29.18 29.99
N ALA A 62 34.52 -28.24 29.05
CA ALA A 62 35.16 -26.94 29.08
C ALA A 62 34.07 -25.87 29.16
N ARG A 63 34.22 -24.90 30.06
CA ARG A 63 33.30 -23.77 30.22
C ARG A 63 34.04 -22.45 30.04
N MET A 64 33.39 -21.48 29.43
CA MET A 64 33.96 -20.14 29.28
C MET A 64 34.01 -19.43 30.63
N VAL A 65 35.10 -18.72 30.89
CA VAL A 65 35.27 -17.90 32.10
C VAL A 65 34.57 -16.56 31.85
N GLY A 66 33.32 -16.48 32.30
CA GLY A 66 32.43 -15.35 32.01
C GLY A 66 31.72 -15.53 30.66
N GLN A 67 30.54 -14.92 30.53
CA GLN A 67 29.81 -14.88 29.27
C GLN A 67 30.02 -13.51 28.62
N PRO A 68 30.69 -13.45 27.45
CA PRO A 68 30.88 -12.20 26.74
C PRO A 68 29.54 -11.60 26.33
N GLN A 69 29.46 -10.28 26.42
CA GLN A 69 28.28 -9.49 26.09
C GLN A 69 28.69 -8.33 25.19
N MET A 70 27.88 -8.08 24.17
CA MET A 70 27.99 -6.90 23.33
C MET A 70 27.02 -5.83 23.85
N VAL A 71 27.47 -4.59 23.93
CA VAL A 71 26.66 -3.44 24.32
C VAL A 71 26.46 -2.55 23.10
N ILE A 72 25.21 -2.31 22.70
CA ILE A 72 24.85 -1.41 21.60
C ILE A 72 23.72 -0.51 22.06
N GLY A 73 24.02 0.76 22.31
CA GLY A 73 23.04 1.70 22.85
C GLY A 73 22.46 1.20 24.19
N PRO A 74 21.12 1.11 24.33
CA PRO A 74 20.48 0.61 25.55
C PRO A 74 20.46 -0.93 25.66
N ARG A 75 21.03 -1.66 24.69
CA ARG A 75 20.94 -3.13 24.63
C ARG A 75 22.23 -3.79 25.07
N THR A 76 22.08 -4.82 25.89
CA THR A 76 23.13 -5.78 26.23
C THR A 76 22.76 -7.13 25.62
N VAL A 77 23.59 -7.60 24.70
CA VAL A 77 23.35 -8.79 23.87
C VAL A 77 24.35 -9.88 24.28
N PRO A 78 23.91 -11.07 24.71
CA PRO A 78 24.83 -12.17 24.98
C PRO A 78 25.50 -12.63 23.68
N LEU A 79 26.80 -12.89 23.75
CA LEU A 79 27.58 -13.37 22.62
C LEU A 79 27.81 -14.88 22.72
N THR A 80 27.70 -15.56 21.57
CA THR A 80 28.07 -16.95 21.38
C THR A 80 29.44 -17.00 20.70
N TYR A 81 30.38 -17.73 21.27
CA TYR A 81 31.72 -17.89 20.69
C TYR A 81 31.71 -18.91 19.55
N LEU A 82 32.24 -18.52 18.40
CA LEU A 82 32.31 -19.32 17.19
C LEU A 82 33.73 -19.84 16.88
N GLY A 83 34.75 -19.40 17.65
CA GLY A 83 36.15 -19.76 17.43
C GLY A 83 37.01 -18.59 16.95
N HIS A 84 38.30 -18.58 17.32
CA HIS A 84 39.32 -17.66 16.80
C HIS A 84 38.96 -16.17 16.93
N GLY A 85 38.51 -15.79 18.13
CA GLY A 85 38.06 -14.44 18.46
C GLY A 85 36.75 -14.01 17.80
N LEU A 86 36.04 -14.91 17.11
CA LEU A 86 34.76 -14.61 16.47
C LEU A 86 33.60 -14.92 17.42
N PHE A 87 32.68 -13.96 17.53
CA PHE A 87 31.47 -14.04 18.33
C PHE A 87 30.26 -13.64 17.51
N GLU A 88 29.08 -14.12 17.89
CA GLU A 88 27.80 -13.76 17.29
C GLU A 88 26.74 -13.47 18.36
N GLY A 89 25.94 -12.43 18.14
CA GLY A 89 24.79 -12.10 18.98
C GLY A 89 23.65 -11.47 18.17
N THR A 90 22.42 -11.66 18.62
CA THR A 90 21.24 -11.09 17.96
C THR A 90 20.85 -9.78 18.62
N VAL A 91 20.93 -8.69 17.86
CA VAL A 91 20.48 -7.36 18.27
C VAL A 91 18.99 -7.25 17.96
N GLU A 92 18.19 -7.02 18.99
CA GLU A 92 16.76 -6.73 18.83
C GLU A 92 16.52 -5.37 18.14
N PRO A 93 15.28 -5.09 17.69
CA PRO A 93 14.93 -3.80 17.13
C PRO A 93 15.35 -2.63 18.04
N LEU A 94 15.95 -1.63 17.41
CA LEU A 94 16.42 -0.39 18.02
C LEU A 94 15.73 0.81 17.37
N GLU A 95 15.70 1.92 18.09
CA GLU A 95 15.30 3.20 17.54
C GLU A 95 16.29 3.69 16.48
N VAL A 96 15.85 4.60 15.63
CA VAL A 96 16.69 5.22 14.60
C VAL A 96 17.82 6.01 15.27
N GLY A 97 19.06 5.76 14.86
CA GLY A 97 20.21 6.43 15.45
C GLY A 97 21.54 5.77 15.13
N ASN A 98 22.60 6.37 15.67
CA ASN A 98 23.97 5.86 15.60
C ASN A 98 24.39 5.38 16.98
N TYR A 99 24.86 4.14 17.07
CA TYR A 99 25.23 3.51 18.34
C TYR A 99 26.70 3.10 18.35
N ILE A 100 27.38 3.31 19.47
CA ILE A 100 28.72 2.76 19.70
C ILE A 100 28.55 1.29 20.10
N VAL A 101 29.37 0.42 19.51
CA VAL A 101 29.43 -1.00 19.87
C VAL A 101 30.53 -1.21 20.89
N GLY A 102 30.19 -1.76 22.04
CA GLY A 102 31.11 -2.22 23.07
C GLY A 102 31.06 -3.74 23.24
N VAL A 103 32.13 -4.32 23.75
CA VAL A 103 32.16 -5.72 24.20
C VAL A 103 32.71 -5.77 25.61
N ASN A 104 31.98 -6.43 26.51
CA ASN A 104 32.44 -6.85 27.83
C ASN A 104 32.70 -8.37 27.78
N MET A 105 33.90 -8.80 28.16
CA MET A 105 34.30 -10.21 28.05
C MET A 105 33.78 -11.09 29.20
N GLY A 106 33.13 -10.51 30.21
CA GLY A 106 32.68 -11.20 31.42
C GLY A 106 33.80 -11.45 32.45
N ASP A 107 35.05 -11.14 32.10
CA ASP A 107 36.24 -11.21 32.95
C ASP A 107 36.70 -9.83 33.46
N GLY A 108 35.87 -8.80 33.24
CA GLY A 108 36.14 -7.40 33.60
C GLY A 108 36.86 -6.59 32.52
N ARG A 109 37.32 -7.21 31.41
CA ARG A 109 37.86 -6.48 30.26
C ARG A 109 36.73 -5.95 29.37
N GLU A 110 36.92 -4.73 28.86
CA GLU A 110 36.00 -4.08 27.93
C GLU A 110 36.75 -3.44 26.77
N ALA A 111 36.10 -3.36 25.61
CA ALA A 111 36.58 -2.65 24.44
C ALA A 111 35.42 -1.99 23.69
N THR A 112 35.70 -0.90 22.96
CA THR A 112 34.73 -0.21 22.11
C THR A 112 35.21 -0.18 20.66
N PHE A 113 34.25 -0.25 19.74
CA PHE A 113 34.48 -0.16 18.31
C PHE A 113 34.17 1.25 17.84
N ALA A 114 35.12 1.87 17.14
CA ALA A 114 35.03 3.28 16.79
C ALA A 114 33.95 3.58 15.72
N THR A 115 33.66 2.63 14.84
CA THR A 115 32.68 2.81 13.77
C THR A 115 31.27 2.60 14.32
N PRO A 116 30.34 3.55 14.10
CA PRO A 116 28.99 3.44 14.63
C PRO A 116 28.19 2.34 13.93
N TYR A 117 27.33 1.69 14.71
CA TYR A 117 26.25 0.84 14.23
C TYR A 117 25.02 1.73 13.94
N VAL A 118 24.54 1.71 12.70
CA VAL A 118 23.54 2.65 12.18
C VAL A 118 22.19 1.97 12.05
N VAL A 119 21.17 2.54 12.69
CA VAL A 119 19.79 2.09 12.61
C VAL A 119 19.01 3.07 11.74
N THR A 120 18.40 2.57 10.66
CA THR A 120 17.64 3.39 9.72
C THR A 120 16.14 3.07 9.77
N PRO A 121 15.26 4.03 9.45
CA PRO A 121 13.83 3.77 9.38
C PRO A 121 13.50 2.78 8.25
N VAL A 122 12.34 2.12 8.39
CA VAL A 122 11.71 1.39 7.29
C VAL A 122 11.07 2.43 6.38
N GLU A 123 11.46 2.43 5.11
CA GLU A 123 10.75 3.21 4.10
C GLU A 123 9.41 2.52 3.86
N GLN A 124 8.30 3.20 4.13
CA GLN A 124 6.99 2.70 3.73
C GLN A 124 6.86 2.91 2.22
N GLU A 125 6.52 1.86 1.49
CA GLU A 125 6.11 2.00 0.09
C GLU A 125 4.83 2.86 0.05
N PRO A 126 4.72 3.84 -0.87
CA PRO A 126 3.50 4.61 -1.01
C PRO A 126 2.35 3.67 -1.38
N GLU A 127 1.18 3.91 -0.79
CA GLU A 127 -0.03 3.18 -1.19
C GLU A 127 -0.35 3.46 -2.67
N PRO A 128 -0.80 2.45 -3.44
CA PRO A 128 -1.17 2.65 -4.83
C PRO A 128 -2.35 3.63 -4.94
N GLU A 129 -2.30 4.52 -5.94
CA GLU A 129 -3.43 5.40 -6.26
C GLU A 129 -4.63 4.57 -6.72
N PRO A 130 -5.88 4.99 -6.40
CA PRO A 130 -7.08 4.30 -6.85
C PRO A 130 -7.21 4.38 -8.38
N GLU A 131 -7.71 3.31 -9.00
CA GLU A 131 -8.04 3.30 -10.43
C GLU A 131 -9.19 4.28 -10.74
N PRO A 132 -9.18 4.95 -11.91
CA PRO A 132 -10.26 5.85 -12.30
C PRO A 132 -11.58 5.09 -12.50
N GLU A 133 -12.69 5.67 -12.05
CA GLU A 133 -14.03 5.12 -12.30
C GLU A 133 -14.37 5.16 -13.81
N PRO A 134 -15.07 4.14 -14.34
CA PRO A 134 -15.48 4.12 -15.74
C PRO A 134 -16.47 5.25 -16.04
N GLU A 135 -16.34 5.87 -17.22
CA GLU A 135 -17.28 6.89 -17.68
C GLU A 135 -18.68 6.28 -17.91
N PRO A 136 -19.76 7.00 -17.57
CA PRO A 136 -21.12 6.48 -17.75
C PRO A 136 -21.45 6.31 -19.24
N ALA A 137 -22.18 5.23 -19.55
CA ALA A 137 -22.70 5.02 -20.90
C ALA A 137 -23.69 6.11 -21.32
N TRP A 138 -23.64 6.50 -22.59
CA TRP A 138 -24.46 7.57 -23.18
C TRP A 138 -24.97 7.18 -24.57
N ALA A 139 -25.98 7.88 -25.09
CA ALA A 139 -26.61 7.54 -26.36
C ALA A 139 -26.59 8.69 -27.38
N THR A 140 -26.61 8.33 -28.66
CA THR A 140 -26.81 9.24 -29.80
C THR A 140 -28.01 8.78 -30.62
N TYR A 141 -28.62 9.72 -31.32
CA TYR A 141 -29.88 9.51 -32.02
C TYR A 141 -29.78 9.90 -33.49
N ASP A 142 -30.38 9.10 -34.37
CA ASP A 142 -30.48 9.41 -35.79
C ASP A 142 -31.89 9.10 -36.32
N PHE A 143 -32.48 10.03 -37.06
CA PHE A 143 -33.81 9.84 -37.64
C PHE A 143 -33.71 9.18 -39.00
N THR A 144 -34.51 8.13 -39.21
CA THR A 144 -34.86 7.75 -40.58
C THR A 144 -35.70 8.86 -41.20
N ARG A 145 -35.46 9.14 -42.49
CA ARG A 145 -36.21 10.16 -43.23
C ARG A 145 -37.72 9.93 -43.08
N ILE A 146 -38.43 11.00 -42.73
CA ILE A 146 -39.89 11.03 -42.63
C ILE A 146 -40.46 11.55 -43.96
N ASP A 147 -41.32 10.76 -44.58
CA ASP A 147 -42.01 11.11 -45.83
C ASP A 147 -43.22 12.04 -45.56
N PRO A 148 -43.83 12.64 -46.60
CA PRO A 148 -45.09 13.37 -46.47
C PRO A 148 -46.18 12.55 -45.77
N GLN A 149 -46.92 13.18 -44.85
CA GLN A 149 -47.96 12.55 -44.04
C GLN A 149 -49.35 13.16 -44.30
N VAL A 150 -50.39 12.56 -43.72
CA VAL A 150 -51.78 13.04 -43.81
C VAL A 150 -52.31 13.32 -42.41
N GLN A 151 -53.01 14.44 -42.26
CA GLN A 151 -53.62 14.90 -41.01
C GLN A 151 -54.56 13.82 -40.46
N GLY A 152 -54.45 13.54 -39.15
CA GLY A 152 -55.26 12.54 -38.45
C GLY A 152 -54.90 11.07 -38.78
N GLN A 153 -53.97 10.81 -39.71
CA GLN A 153 -53.52 9.46 -40.03
C GLN A 153 -52.26 9.10 -39.22
N PRO A 154 -52.23 7.95 -38.53
CA PRO A 154 -51.04 7.52 -37.81
C PRO A 154 -49.92 7.12 -38.78
N PHE A 155 -48.69 7.52 -38.46
CA PHE A 155 -47.48 7.14 -39.16
C PHE A 155 -46.37 6.75 -38.19
N THR A 156 -45.34 6.04 -38.68
CA THR A 156 -44.24 5.55 -37.84
C THR A 156 -43.00 6.41 -38.01
N VAL A 157 -42.51 6.97 -36.91
CA VAL A 157 -41.19 7.60 -36.81
C VAL A 157 -40.19 6.55 -36.36
N THR A 158 -39.11 6.36 -37.13
CA THR A 158 -38.02 5.43 -36.80
C THR A 158 -36.78 6.20 -36.40
N ILE A 159 -36.25 5.92 -35.21
CA ILE A 159 -35.04 6.52 -34.65
C ILE A 159 -34.03 5.40 -34.39
N THR A 160 -32.80 5.57 -34.83
CA THR A 160 -31.67 4.69 -34.49
C THR A 160 -30.97 5.24 -33.25
N VAL A 161 -30.87 4.43 -32.22
CA VAL A 161 -30.18 4.72 -30.96
C VAL A 161 -28.83 3.99 -30.95
N THR A 162 -27.74 4.74 -30.87
CA THR A 162 -26.38 4.19 -30.74
C THR A 162 -25.84 4.50 -29.35
N VAL A 163 -25.52 3.45 -28.59
CA VAL A 163 -24.98 3.56 -27.21
C VAL A 163 -23.47 3.49 -27.24
N HIS A 164 -22.83 4.37 -26.47
CA HIS A 164 -21.39 4.50 -26.31
C HIS A 164 -20.98 4.27 -24.85
N GLY A 165 -19.73 3.88 -24.60
CA GLY A 165 -19.19 3.73 -23.25
C GLY A 165 -19.73 2.55 -22.45
N GLN A 166 -20.49 1.63 -23.07
CA GLN A 166 -21.00 0.47 -22.36
C GLN A 166 -19.91 -0.58 -22.12
N VAL A 167 -19.68 -0.90 -20.86
CA VAL A 167 -18.70 -1.89 -20.42
C VAL A 167 -19.30 -3.30 -20.47
N GLU A 168 -18.53 -4.27 -20.96
CA GLU A 168 -18.92 -5.67 -20.99
C GLU A 168 -19.08 -6.22 -19.56
N GLY A 169 -20.22 -6.85 -19.27
CA GLY A 169 -20.53 -7.39 -17.94
C GLY A 169 -21.28 -6.44 -17.01
N GLU A 170 -21.44 -5.16 -17.37
CA GLU A 170 -22.29 -4.22 -16.65
C GLU A 170 -23.77 -4.29 -17.09
N LEU A 171 -24.64 -3.66 -16.30
CA LEU A 171 -26.04 -3.52 -16.64
C LEU A 171 -26.18 -2.77 -17.98
N PRO A 172 -27.04 -3.25 -18.89
CA PRO A 172 -27.21 -2.60 -20.16
C PRO A 172 -27.77 -1.19 -20.00
N PHE A 173 -27.30 -0.26 -20.83
CA PHE A 173 -27.82 1.10 -20.91
C PHE A 173 -29.35 1.09 -21.05
N GLN A 174 -30.02 1.86 -20.18
CA GLN A 174 -31.46 2.10 -20.25
C GLN A 174 -31.72 3.59 -20.41
N GLY A 175 -31.96 3.99 -21.66
CA GLY A 175 -32.26 5.36 -22.01
C GLY A 175 -33.74 5.68 -21.85
N THR A 176 -34.01 6.94 -21.53
CA THR A 176 -35.32 7.57 -21.71
C THR A 176 -35.12 8.83 -22.53
N ALA A 177 -36.11 9.22 -23.32
CA ALA A 177 -36.05 10.45 -24.12
C ALA A 177 -37.46 11.00 -24.33
N THR A 178 -37.59 12.18 -24.91
CA THR A 178 -38.87 12.75 -25.34
C THR A 178 -38.84 12.99 -26.84
N LEU A 179 -39.80 12.42 -27.57
CA LEU A 179 -40.04 12.75 -28.97
C LEU A 179 -41.07 13.88 -29.04
N SER A 180 -40.68 15.00 -29.65
CA SER A 180 -41.58 16.12 -29.90
C SER A 180 -41.58 16.48 -31.38
N ILE A 181 -42.71 16.92 -31.91
CA ILE A 181 -42.85 17.40 -33.29
C ILE A 181 -43.32 18.84 -33.25
N TYR A 182 -42.65 19.69 -34.02
CA TYR A 182 -42.90 21.13 -34.07
C TYR A 182 -43.30 21.58 -35.47
N SER A 183 -44.15 22.59 -35.55
CA SER A 183 -44.44 23.37 -36.77
C SER A 183 -44.62 24.84 -36.37
N GLY A 184 -44.01 25.77 -37.11
CA GLY A 184 -44.06 27.20 -36.80
C GLY A 184 -43.67 27.57 -35.35
N GLY A 185 -42.78 26.79 -34.72
CA GLY A 185 -42.35 26.98 -33.33
C GLY A 185 -43.33 26.50 -32.25
N LYS A 186 -44.45 25.86 -32.63
CA LYS A 186 -45.42 25.26 -31.70
C LYS A 186 -45.30 23.73 -31.71
N THR A 187 -45.44 23.13 -30.54
CA THR A 187 -45.47 21.67 -30.40
C THR A 187 -46.80 21.12 -30.93
N ALA A 188 -46.73 20.27 -31.95
CA ALA A 188 -47.85 19.57 -32.55
C ALA A 188 -48.10 18.19 -31.89
N PHE A 189 -47.03 17.55 -31.41
CA PHE A 189 -47.06 16.23 -30.78
C PHE A 189 -45.90 16.12 -29.78
N SER A 190 -46.10 15.41 -28.67
CA SER A 190 -45.02 15.11 -27.72
C SER A 190 -45.33 13.83 -26.95
N VAL A 191 -44.35 12.93 -26.84
CA VAL A 191 -44.47 11.67 -26.11
C VAL A 191 -43.14 11.28 -25.44
N PRO A 192 -43.15 10.83 -24.18
CA PRO A 192 -41.97 10.21 -23.58
C PRO A 192 -41.71 8.84 -24.23
N LEU A 193 -40.44 8.56 -24.47
CA LEU A 193 -39.91 7.33 -25.01
C LEU A 193 -39.08 6.61 -23.95
N GLY A 194 -39.29 5.30 -23.81
CA GLY A 194 -38.44 4.43 -23.02
C GLY A 194 -39.17 3.63 -21.93
N PRO A 195 -38.44 2.79 -21.18
CA PRO A 195 -36.99 2.58 -21.31
C PRO A 195 -36.60 1.90 -22.64
N PHE A 196 -35.48 2.29 -23.24
CA PHE A 196 -34.95 1.68 -24.46
C PHE A 196 -33.44 1.38 -24.36
N THR A 197 -32.97 0.45 -25.19
CA THR A 197 -31.55 0.08 -25.35
C THR A 197 -31.06 0.49 -26.74
N ALA A 198 -29.81 0.13 -27.10
CA ALA A 198 -29.29 0.35 -28.45
C ALA A 198 -30.16 -0.34 -29.52
N GLY A 199 -30.32 0.29 -30.68
CA GLY A 199 -31.06 -0.28 -31.82
C GLY A 199 -32.09 0.67 -32.41
N LYS A 200 -33.15 0.11 -33.01
CA LYS A 200 -34.20 0.90 -33.65
C LYS A 200 -35.38 1.09 -32.70
N LEU A 201 -35.70 2.36 -32.44
CA LEU A 201 -36.92 2.79 -31.77
C LEU A 201 -37.97 3.18 -32.81
N GLN A 202 -39.18 2.67 -32.69
CA GLN A 202 -40.28 2.98 -33.59
C GLN A 202 -41.44 3.53 -32.77
N GLN A 203 -41.91 4.73 -33.11
CA GLN A 203 -43.01 5.39 -32.44
C GLN A 203 -44.12 5.74 -33.43
N ALA A 204 -45.34 5.29 -33.14
CA ALA A 204 -46.53 5.72 -33.86
C ALA A 204 -46.90 7.16 -33.46
N VAL A 205 -47.15 7.99 -34.45
CA VAL A 205 -47.44 9.42 -34.30
C VAL A 205 -48.68 9.75 -35.13
N THR A 206 -49.58 10.54 -34.56
CA THR A 206 -50.70 11.15 -35.28
C THR A 206 -50.64 12.66 -35.08
N ILE A 207 -50.77 13.41 -36.17
CA ILE A 207 -50.76 14.88 -36.15
C ILE A 207 -52.12 15.38 -36.64
N ASP A 208 -52.82 16.14 -35.79
CA ASP A 208 -54.19 16.60 -36.05
C ASP A 208 -54.27 17.96 -36.78
N GLN A 209 -53.13 18.47 -37.26
CA GLN A 209 -53.01 19.73 -37.99
C GLN A 209 -52.23 19.53 -39.29
N SER A 210 -52.58 20.30 -40.32
CA SER A 210 -51.87 20.33 -41.60
C SER A 210 -50.85 21.48 -41.65
N GLY A 211 -49.86 21.37 -42.53
CA GLY A 211 -48.76 22.32 -42.68
C GLY A 211 -47.56 21.73 -43.43
N ASP A 212 -46.60 22.56 -43.82
CA ASP A 212 -45.53 22.16 -44.74
C ASP A 212 -44.14 22.02 -44.09
N ASP A 213 -44.02 22.32 -42.79
CA ASP A 213 -42.73 22.58 -42.11
C ASP A 213 -42.52 21.77 -40.82
N PHE A 214 -43.09 20.56 -40.70
CA PHE A 214 -42.95 19.77 -39.48
C PHE A 214 -41.54 19.23 -39.30
N VAL A 215 -41.01 19.31 -38.07
CA VAL A 215 -39.71 18.73 -37.69
C VAL A 215 -39.87 17.95 -36.39
N ALA A 216 -39.41 16.70 -36.38
CA ALA A 216 -39.32 15.90 -35.17
C ALA A 216 -37.98 16.15 -34.46
N LYS A 217 -38.03 16.22 -33.13
CA LYS A 217 -36.88 16.31 -32.23
C LYS A 217 -36.97 15.19 -31.22
N ILE A 218 -35.85 14.51 -30.97
CA ILE A 218 -35.67 13.67 -29.79
C ILE A 218 -34.67 14.35 -28.86
N GLU A 219 -34.93 14.30 -27.56
CA GLU A 219 -34.05 14.84 -26.51
C GLU A 219 -34.09 13.94 -25.29
N ASP A 220 -32.93 13.61 -24.74
CA ASP A 220 -32.80 12.81 -23.53
C ASP A 220 -32.50 13.66 -22.28
N PRO A 221 -32.57 13.08 -21.07
CA PRO A 221 -32.23 13.79 -19.84
C PRO A 221 -30.76 14.21 -19.72
N GLN A 222 -29.87 13.68 -20.56
CA GLN A 222 -28.45 14.02 -20.61
C GLN A 222 -28.18 15.24 -21.51
N GLY A 223 -29.19 15.68 -22.27
CA GLY A 223 -29.14 16.83 -23.18
C GLY A 223 -28.75 16.46 -24.61
N GLU A 224 -28.58 15.17 -24.92
CA GLU A 224 -28.35 14.71 -26.27
C GLU A 224 -29.63 14.85 -27.08
N GLN A 225 -29.50 15.39 -28.29
CA GLN A 225 -30.64 15.70 -29.13
C GLN A 225 -30.36 15.44 -30.60
N ALA A 226 -31.40 15.06 -31.34
CA ALA A 226 -31.36 14.96 -32.79
C ALA A 226 -32.64 15.50 -33.42
N PHE A 227 -32.57 15.85 -34.70
CA PHE A 227 -33.67 16.40 -35.47
C PHE A 227 -33.88 15.58 -36.75
N SER A 228 -35.14 15.42 -37.17
CA SER A 228 -35.48 14.83 -38.46
C SER A 228 -35.28 15.83 -39.60
N ASN A 229 -35.48 15.36 -40.83
CA ASN A 229 -35.80 16.26 -41.94
C ASN A 229 -37.14 16.99 -41.69
N ALA A 230 -37.32 18.12 -42.37
CA ALA A 230 -38.64 18.73 -42.50
C ALA A 230 -39.56 17.84 -43.36
N PHE A 231 -40.84 17.75 -43.00
CA PHE A 231 -41.85 16.99 -43.75
C PHE A 231 -43.22 17.70 -43.72
N PRO A 232 -44.01 17.61 -44.80
CA PRO A 232 -45.35 18.17 -44.83
C PRO A 232 -46.41 17.19 -44.29
N VAL A 233 -47.51 17.74 -43.77
CA VAL A 233 -48.72 17.03 -43.37
C VAL A 233 -49.90 17.62 -44.15
N ALA A 234 -50.43 16.86 -45.12
CA ALA A 234 -51.56 17.27 -45.94
C ALA A 234 -52.88 17.21 -45.15
N PRO A 235 -53.89 18.06 -45.44
CA PRO A 235 -55.21 17.96 -44.82
C PRO A 235 -55.89 16.62 -45.16
N SER A 236 -56.71 16.09 -44.24
CA SER A 236 -57.50 14.88 -44.53
C SER A 236 -58.56 15.19 -45.59
N GLU A 237 -58.66 14.37 -46.64
CA GLU A 237 -59.76 14.48 -47.60
C GLU A 237 -61.09 14.30 -46.86
N SER A 238 -61.97 15.31 -46.99
CA SER A 238 -63.29 15.35 -46.36
C SER A 238 -64.34 14.64 -47.19
#